data_AF-A0A814UBR4-F1
#
_entry.id   AF-A0A814UBR4-F1
#
_cell.length_a   1.000
_cell.length_b   1.000
_cell.length_c   1.000
_cell.angle_alpha   90.00
_cell.angle_beta   90.00
_cell.angle_gamma   90.00
#
_symmetry.space_group_name_H-M   'P 1'
#
loop_
_entity.id
_entity.type
_entity.pdbx_description
1 polymer ?
#
loop_
_entity_poly.entity_id
_entity_poly.type
_entity_poly.pdbx_seq_one_letter_code
_entity_poly.pdbx_strand_id
1 'polypeptide(L)'
;MTDTTIKHIATVFPIDAKALEPDPKFRRRRSIIREFSLNTSTHGIPGIARSQNIHNRIFWIVSTLIFTGIMLFFIVELMKAYFSYPTQTSVSFIVERSQAFPAVSICNYSPMRFDNFIEPFLNFTKSRNLTYTNDTSTISEEQSRYIRDFIQNLLRHGEPVDSYFFPISSMLISCLYNGQRCQTNDFIPFYSSSFGRCYTFNAKMKLNQSSVRNTTDNGGPGKLELQLYAHSHQYIPYVVKDVSVGMMAMIHDNTELPLIEVAGIQLEPGREYKLSYKKKIYQLLPSPYSDCTNKIPLVMQAMFNRYAGADYAYSQVLCYTLCIQTYVYDECKCVSPFEWIAQSIVLSGTDQIREASLCNVTDQCYMTATARITTTDSIWNQFCSDCSQACSTVDFTITTSAVSAPSTTYVPVIKKFVEKSGIILPKNWSNTWQSEIPKNYLAVDIVCETTRVETYTQDASISGVDLLSNVGGHTGLWIGISFLSIMELVEMLYRLIRYDYYILKEKIRRRNQEQS
;
A
#
# COMPACT_ATOMS: atom_id res chain seq x y z
N MET A 1 8.30 59.94 -26.63
CA MET A 1 9.73 59.75 -26.93
C MET A 1 10.04 60.51 -28.19
N THR A 2 10.90 61.50 -28.08
CA THR A 2 11.22 62.47 -29.15
C THR A 2 12.14 61.84 -30.19
N ASP A 3 11.97 62.25 -31.44
CA ASP A 3 12.70 61.85 -32.66
C ASP A 3 14.25 61.94 -32.55
N THR A 4 14.75 62.60 -31.52
CA THR A 4 16.17 62.71 -31.18
C THR A 4 16.76 61.44 -30.55
N THR A 5 15.96 60.60 -29.87
CA THR A 5 16.47 59.37 -29.24
C THR A 5 16.68 58.24 -30.25
N ILE A 6 15.92 58.24 -31.36
CA ILE A 6 16.02 57.24 -32.44
C ILE A 6 17.30 57.49 -33.27
N LYS A 7 17.66 58.75 -33.50
CA LYS A 7 18.88 59.12 -34.25
C LYS A 7 20.18 58.72 -33.53
N HIS A 8 20.18 58.60 -32.21
CA HIS A 8 21.38 58.22 -31.46
C HIS A 8 21.62 56.70 -31.37
N ILE A 9 20.57 55.88 -31.51
CA ILE A 9 20.71 54.41 -31.55
C ILE A 9 21.28 53.95 -32.91
N ALA A 10 20.92 54.64 -34.00
CA ALA A 10 21.43 54.34 -35.35
C ALA A 10 22.93 54.61 -35.55
N THR A 11 23.56 55.41 -34.66
CA THR A 11 25.00 55.73 -34.75
C THR A 11 25.91 54.74 -34.02
N VAL A 12 25.37 53.89 -33.14
CA VAL A 12 26.18 52.93 -32.34
C VAL A 12 26.27 51.55 -33.01
N PHE A 13 25.30 51.21 -33.85
CA PHE A 13 25.35 50.03 -34.72
C PHE A 13 24.97 50.43 -36.14
N PRO A 14 25.92 50.84 -37.00
CA PRO A 14 25.64 51.01 -38.41
C PRO A 14 25.37 49.63 -38.98
N ILE A 15 24.11 49.24 -39.01
CA ILE A 15 23.65 48.11 -39.81
C ILE A 15 23.75 48.59 -41.25
N ASP A 16 24.83 48.21 -41.92
CA ASP A 16 24.99 48.45 -43.35
C ASP A 16 23.87 47.71 -44.08
N ALA A 17 22.90 48.46 -44.62
CA ALA A 17 21.79 47.90 -45.37
C ALA A 17 22.27 47.15 -46.64
N LYS A 18 23.48 47.44 -47.15
CA LYS A 18 24.13 46.66 -48.21
C LYS A 18 24.70 45.32 -47.73
N ALA A 19 25.03 45.18 -46.45
CA ALA A 19 25.41 43.89 -45.87
C ALA A 19 24.19 42.98 -45.58
N LEU A 20 22.98 43.53 -45.66
CA LEU A 20 21.69 42.83 -45.58
C LEU A 20 21.04 42.59 -46.95
N GLU A 21 21.63 43.07 -48.04
CA GLU A 21 21.20 42.69 -49.39
C GLU A 21 21.56 41.21 -49.63
N PRO A 22 20.60 40.31 -49.90
CA PRO A 22 20.92 38.94 -50.25
C PRO A 22 21.62 38.89 -51.62
N ASP A 23 22.94 38.64 -51.59
CA ASP A 23 23.79 38.35 -52.75
C ASP A 23 23.22 37.17 -53.59
N PRO A 24 23.24 37.23 -54.94
CA PRO A 24 22.16 36.70 -55.76
C PRO A 24 22.28 35.19 -56.07
N LYS A 25 21.18 34.50 -55.79
CA LYS A 25 20.73 33.21 -56.36
C LYS A 25 21.64 31.99 -56.16
N PHE A 26 21.45 31.43 -54.96
CA PHE A 26 21.60 30.01 -54.61
C PHE A 26 23.03 29.45 -54.66
N ARG A 27 23.74 29.58 -53.53
CA ARG A 27 24.98 28.83 -53.26
C ARG A 27 24.73 27.35 -53.57
N ARG A 28 25.48 26.80 -54.53
CA ARG A 28 25.44 25.37 -54.89
C ARG A 28 25.42 24.52 -53.62
N ARG A 29 24.69 23.41 -53.61
CA ARG A 29 24.58 22.45 -52.48
C ARG A 29 25.92 22.21 -51.75
N ARG A 30 27.01 22.04 -52.52
CA ARG A 30 28.40 21.88 -52.00
C ARG A 30 28.93 23.08 -51.21
N SER A 31 28.57 24.30 -51.58
CA SER A 31 28.98 25.53 -50.89
C SER A 31 28.31 25.67 -49.53
N ILE A 32 27.03 25.30 -49.41
CA ILE A 32 26.29 25.33 -48.13
C ILE A 32 26.92 24.33 -47.16
N ILE A 33 27.16 23.11 -47.63
CA ILE A 33 27.83 22.07 -46.84
C ILE A 33 29.24 22.50 -46.45
N ARG A 34 30.03 23.04 -47.40
CA ARG A 34 31.39 23.50 -47.13
C ARG A 34 31.45 24.63 -46.09
N GLU A 35 30.53 25.59 -46.18
CA GLU A 35 30.42 26.69 -45.20
C GLU A 35 30.09 26.15 -43.80
N PHE A 36 29.09 25.26 -43.70
CA PHE A 36 28.77 24.59 -42.44
C PHE A 36 29.98 23.82 -41.91
N SER A 37 30.62 23.00 -42.72
CA SER A 37 31.77 22.19 -42.30
C SER A 37 32.96 23.03 -41.82
N LEU A 38 33.11 24.27 -42.28
CA LEU A 38 34.22 25.15 -41.85
C LEU A 38 33.92 25.91 -40.56
N ASN A 39 32.63 26.16 -40.27
CA ASN A 39 32.17 27.09 -39.24
C ASN A 39 31.40 26.42 -38.10
N THR A 40 31.04 25.14 -38.25
CA THR A 40 30.30 24.44 -37.20
C THR A 40 31.10 24.39 -35.88
N SER A 41 30.39 24.47 -34.77
CA SER A 41 30.95 24.34 -33.42
C SER A 41 31.40 22.92 -33.06
N THR A 42 31.07 21.92 -33.89
CA THR A 42 31.62 20.56 -33.70
C THR A 42 33.14 20.57 -33.87
N HIS A 43 33.88 19.79 -33.06
CA HIS A 43 35.34 19.91 -33.04
C HIS A 43 36.00 19.15 -34.21
N GLY A 44 35.43 18.03 -34.63
CA GLY A 44 35.99 17.17 -35.67
C GLY A 44 35.82 17.72 -37.09
N ILE A 45 34.63 18.21 -37.43
CA ILE A 45 34.26 18.57 -38.82
C ILE A 45 35.10 19.73 -39.38
N PRO A 46 35.32 20.85 -38.64
CA PRO A 46 36.19 21.94 -39.08
C PRO A 46 37.64 21.50 -39.22
N GLY A 47 38.13 20.61 -38.35
CA GLY A 47 39.47 20.02 -38.47
C GLY A 47 39.67 19.28 -39.78
N ILE A 48 38.68 18.48 -40.20
CA ILE A 48 38.66 17.77 -41.49
C ILE A 48 38.59 18.77 -42.66
N ALA A 49 37.70 19.77 -42.58
CA ALA A 49 37.45 20.72 -43.65
C ALA A 49 38.61 21.72 -43.87
N ARG A 50 39.30 22.14 -42.81
CA ARG A 50 40.44 23.08 -42.86
C ARG A 50 41.76 22.40 -43.24
N SER A 51 41.86 21.07 -43.11
CA SER A 51 43.06 20.32 -43.43
C SER A 51 43.39 20.33 -44.93
N GLN A 52 44.58 20.84 -45.27
CA GLN A 52 45.12 20.85 -46.63
C GLN A 52 45.95 19.59 -46.95
N ASN A 53 46.66 19.04 -45.97
CA ASN A 53 47.47 17.83 -46.13
C ASN A 53 46.64 16.57 -45.94
N ILE A 54 46.89 15.54 -46.78
CA ILE A 54 46.20 14.25 -46.73
C ILE A 54 46.36 13.57 -45.35
N HIS A 55 47.57 13.61 -44.77
CA HIS A 55 47.86 13.00 -43.47
C HIS A 55 47.08 13.65 -42.33
N ASN A 56 47.04 14.99 -42.28
CA ASN A 56 46.27 15.72 -41.26
C ASN A 56 44.77 15.48 -41.41
N ARG A 57 44.28 15.40 -42.65
CA ARG A 57 42.88 15.06 -42.91
C ARG A 57 42.54 13.65 -42.42
N ILE A 58 43.41 12.66 -42.66
CA ILE A 58 43.23 11.30 -42.15
C ILE A 58 43.21 11.29 -40.61
N PHE A 59 44.14 12.01 -39.96
CA PHE A 59 44.17 12.12 -38.50
C PHE A 59 42.84 12.64 -37.92
N TRP A 60 42.30 13.73 -38.46
CA TRP A 60 41.04 14.29 -37.99
C TRP A 60 39.83 13.38 -38.27
N ILE A 61 39.81 12.70 -39.42
CA ILE A 61 38.76 11.73 -39.75
C ILE A 61 38.79 10.57 -38.75
N VAL A 62 39.96 9.95 -38.54
CA VAL A 62 40.11 8.80 -37.63
C VAL A 62 39.79 9.20 -36.20
N SER A 63 40.30 10.34 -35.72
CA SER A 63 40.02 10.83 -34.36
C SER A 63 38.52 11.08 -34.17
N THR A 64 37.87 11.76 -35.13
CA THR A 64 36.42 12.02 -35.06
C THR A 64 35.62 10.72 -35.03
N LEU A 65 35.99 9.72 -35.84
CA LEU A 65 35.32 8.42 -35.85
C LEU A 65 35.50 7.65 -34.53
N ILE A 66 36.72 7.64 -33.97
CA ILE A 66 37.01 6.96 -32.69
C ILE A 66 36.19 7.59 -31.56
N PHE A 67 36.25 8.92 -31.40
CA PHE A 67 35.52 9.59 -30.33
C PHE A 67 34.01 9.53 -30.52
N THR A 68 33.52 9.50 -31.76
CA THR A 68 32.10 9.23 -32.03
C THR A 68 31.71 7.81 -31.60
N GLY A 69 32.55 6.81 -31.87
CA GLY A 69 32.34 5.43 -31.41
C GLY A 69 32.29 5.31 -29.88
N ILE A 70 33.22 5.96 -29.18
CA ILE A 70 33.26 5.99 -27.71
C ILE A 70 32.01 6.68 -27.14
N MET A 71 31.63 7.83 -27.70
CA MET A 71 30.41 8.54 -27.30
C MET A 71 29.16 7.67 -27.45
N LEU A 72 29.00 7.01 -28.62
CA LEU A 72 27.87 6.13 -28.87
C LEU A 72 27.85 4.95 -27.91
N PHE A 73 29.01 4.36 -27.59
CA PHE A 73 29.11 3.30 -26.59
C PHE A 73 28.57 3.76 -25.23
N PHE A 74 29.04 4.90 -24.71
CA PHE A 74 28.56 5.44 -23.42
C PHE A 74 27.07 5.79 -23.44
N ILE A 75 26.57 6.38 -24.53
CA ILE A 75 25.13 6.66 -24.67
C ILE A 75 24.32 5.37 -24.67
N VAL A 76 24.78 4.31 -25.35
CA VAL A 76 24.09 3.01 -25.35
C VAL A 76 24.07 2.40 -23.94
N GLU A 77 25.19 2.43 -23.21
CA GLU A 77 25.24 1.94 -21.83
C GLU A 77 24.35 2.77 -20.90
N LEU A 78 24.32 4.09 -21.04
CA LEU A 78 23.42 4.97 -20.31
C LEU A 78 21.95 4.67 -20.61
N MET A 79 21.60 4.43 -21.88
CA MET A 79 20.24 4.05 -22.28
C MET A 79 19.85 2.69 -21.70
N LYS A 80 20.75 1.70 -21.71
CA LYS A 80 20.52 0.41 -21.04
C LYS A 80 20.29 0.59 -19.54
N ALA A 81 21.12 1.40 -18.88
CA ALA A 81 21.00 1.69 -17.45
C ALA A 81 19.72 2.47 -17.12
N TYR A 82 19.25 3.35 -18.02
CA TYR A 82 17.99 4.07 -17.84
C TYR A 82 16.78 3.13 -17.99
N PHE A 83 16.77 2.30 -19.04
CA PHE A 83 15.67 1.35 -19.31
C PHE A 83 15.73 0.07 -18.49
N SER A 84 16.76 -0.13 -17.66
CA SER A 84 16.71 -1.11 -16.56
C SER A 84 15.92 -0.60 -15.35
N TYR A 85 15.40 0.64 -15.39
CA TYR A 85 14.58 1.29 -14.36
C TYR A 85 15.16 1.18 -12.94
N PRO A 86 16.44 1.54 -12.72
CA PRO A 86 17.07 1.43 -11.42
C PRO A 86 16.41 2.39 -10.43
N THR A 87 16.21 1.90 -9.20
CA THR A 87 15.62 2.66 -8.10
C THR A 87 16.57 2.81 -6.94
N GLN A 88 16.48 3.93 -6.23
CA GLN A 88 17.15 4.18 -4.96
C GLN A 88 16.12 4.54 -3.90
N THR A 89 16.42 4.26 -2.64
CA THR A 89 15.53 4.62 -1.52
C THR A 89 16.08 5.84 -0.82
N SER A 90 15.29 6.91 -0.74
CA SER A 90 15.55 8.06 0.11
C SER A 90 14.81 7.90 1.44
N VAL A 91 15.47 8.29 2.53
CA VAL A 91 14.86 8.29 3.87
C VAL A 91 14.78 9.73 4.34
N SER A 92 13.57 10.19 4.63
CA SER A 92 13.33 11.52 5.17
C SER A 92 12.69 11.45 6.55
N PHE A 93 13.02 12.42 7.39
CA PHE A 93 12.50 12.55 8.75
C PHE A 93 11.67 13.82 8.83
N ILE A 94 10.35 13.68 8.79
CA ILE A 94 9.42 14.80 8.78
C ILE A 94 8.82 14.94 10.18
N VAL A 95 8.84 16.15 10.74
CA VAL A 95 8.19 16.43 12.03
C VAL A 95 6.75 16.87 11.75
N GLU A 96 5.81 15.97 12.01
CA GLU A 96 4.37 16.25 11.92
C GLU A 96 3.83 16.55 13.32
N ARG A 97 3.59 17.84 13.62
CA ARG A 97 3.05 18.23 14.94
C ARG A 97 1.70 17.58 15.22
N SER A 98 0.85 17.47 14.20
CA SER A 98 -0.44 16.80 14.24
C SER A 98 -0.44 15.66 13.24
N GLN A 99 -0.41 14.43 13.74
CA GLN A 99 -0.46 13.21 12.94
C GLN A 99 -1.84 12.58 13.08
N ALA A 100 -2.28 11.84 12.06
CA ALA A 100 -3.38 10.90 12.23
C ALA A 100 -3.04 9.93 13.38
N PHE A 101 -3.91 9.86 14.39
CA PHE A 101 -3.81 8.86 15.43
C PHE A 101 -4.11 7.49 14.81
N PRO A 102 -3.35 6.43 15.13
CA PRO A 102 -3.55 5.13 14.48
C PRO A 102 -4.92 4.54 14.80
N ALA A 103 -5.34 3.56 14.00
CA ALA A 103 -6.43 2.69 14.38
C ALA A 103 -5.94 1.67 15.41
N VAL A 104 -6.78 1.39 16.41
CA VAL A 104 -6.47 0.45 17.49
C VAL A 104 -7.55 -0.62 17.53
N SER A 105 -7.17 -1.84 17.14
CA SER A 105 -8.06 -3.00 17.10
C SER A 105 -7.87 -3.88 18.33
N ILE A 106 -8.97 -4.36 18.89
CA ILE A 106 -8.99 -5.14 20.12
C ILE A 106 -9.94 -6.33 19.97
N CYS A 107 -9.48 -7.50 20.38
CA CYS A 107 -10.26 -8.72 20.42
C CYS A 107 -10.20 -9.39 21.78
N ASN A 108 -11.29 -10.04 22.16
CA ASN A 108 -11.25 -11.02 23.22
C ASN A 108 -10.50 -12.27 22.74
N TYR A 109 -9.72 -12.92 23.61
CA TYR A 109 -9.01 -14.14 23.22
C TYR A 109 -9.97 -15.31 22.96
N SER A 110 -11.13 -15.32 23.63
CA SER A 110 -12.19 -16.30 23.34
C SER A 110 -13.15 -15.74 22.28
N PRO A 111 -13.38 -16.47 21.18
CA PRO A 111 -14.23 -15.99 20.11
C PRO A 111 -15.69 -15.85 20.53
N MET A 112 -16.17 -16.74 21.40
CA MET A 112 -17.58 -16.83 21.80
C MET A 112 -17.70 -16.96 23.31
N ARG A 113 -18.82 -16.51 23.87
CA ARG A 113 -19.16 -16.63 25.29
C ARG A 113 -19.88 -17.94 25.58
N PHE A 114 -19.55 -18.56 26.71
CA PHE A 114 -20.06 -19.88 27.10
C PHE A 114 -21.56 -19.91 27.38
N ASP A 115 -22.08 -18.91 28.11
CA ASP A 115 -23.50 -18.80 28.51
C ASP A 115 -24.49 -18.89 27.35
N ASN A 116 -24.27 -18.13 26.27
CA ASN A 116 -25.14 -18.18 25.09
C ASN A 116 -24.86 -19.37 24.18
N PHE A 117 -23.68 -19.97 24.28
CA PHE A 117 -23.20 -21.03 23.39
C PHE A 117 -23.67 -22.42 23.79
N ILE A 118 -23.63 -22.75 25.08
CA ILE A 118 -23.69 -24.13 25.56
C ILE A 118 -25.01 -24.85 25.22
N GLU A 119 -26.16 -24.20 25.42
CA GLU A 119 -27.46 -24.83 25.18
C GLU A 119 -27.71 -25.13 23.69
N PRO A 120 -27.57 -24.17 22.75
CA PRO A 120 -27.65 -24.44 21.32
C PRO A 120 -26.68 -25.52 20.85
N PHE A 121 -25.45 -25.51 21.37
CA PHE A 121 -24.42 -26.49 21.03
C PHE A 121 -24.82 -27.91 21.46
N LEU A 122 -25.29 -28.09 22.70
CA LEU A 122 -25.74 -29.39 23.19
C LEU A 122 -26.98 -29.90 22.43
N ASN A 123 -27.89 -29.01 22.03
CA ASN A 123 -29.03 -29.39 21.19
C ASN A 123 -28.57 -29.87 19.81
N PHE A 124 -27.60 -29.19 19.21
CA PHE A 124 -26.99 -29.60 17.94
C PHE A 124 -26.32 -30.97 18.05
N THR A 125 -25.49 -31.22 19.07
CA THR A 125 -24.81 -32.51 19.21
C THR A 125 -25.77 -33.66 19.49
N LYS A 126 -26.82 -33.43 20.29
CA LYS A 126 -27.89 -34.41 20.54
C LYS A 126 -28.66 -34.73 19.27
N SER A 127 -29.02 -33.73 18.47
CA SER A 127 -29.77 -33.92 17.22
C SER A 127 -29.04 -34.80 16.20
N ARG A 128 -27.70 -34.91 16.32
CA ARG A 128 -26.84 -35.73 15.48
C ARG A 128 -26.34 -37.01 16.15
N ASN A 129 -26.87 -37.35 17.33
CA ASN A 129 -26.45 -38.52 18.12
C ASN A 129 -24.94 -38.54 18.41
N LEU A 130 -24.30 -37.37 18.52
CA LEU A 130 -22.86 -37.24 18.76
C LEU A 130 -22.53 -37.34 20.26
N THR A 131 -23.35 -36.73 21.12
CA THR A 131 -23.21 -36.82 22.59
C THR A 131 -24.57 -36.77 23.29
N TYR A 132 -24.66 -37.40 24.47
CA TYR A 132 -25.91 -37.57 25.23
C TYR A 132 -25.91 -36.86 26.60
N THR A 133 -25.02 -35.89 26.83
CA THR A 133 -24.97 -35.15 28.10
C THR A 133 -25.98 -34.01 28.17
N ASN A 134 -26.54 -33.81 29.36
CA ASN A 134 -27.36 -32.64 29.70
C ASN A 134 -26.60 -31.66 30.62
N ASP A 135 -25.30 -31.89 30.87
CA ASP A 135 -24.49 -30.97 31.66
C ASP A 135 -24.23 -29.68 30.87
N THR A 136 -24.78 -28.57 31.35
CA THR A 136 -24.61 -27.23 30.78
C THR A 136 -23.48 -26.45 31.47
N SER A 137 -22.77 -27.06 32.42
CA SER A 137 -21.72 -26.40 33.19
C SER A 137 -20.31 -26.64 32.65
N THR A 138 -20.11 -27.70 31.88
CA THR A 138 -18.81 -28.06 31.31
C THR A 138 -18.96 -28.64 29.90
N ILE A 139 -17.85 -28.65 29.15
CA ILE A 139 -17.73 -29.32 27.85
C ILE A 139 -16.59 -30.33 28.01
N SER A 140 -16.69 -31.52 27.40
CA SER A 140 -15.56 -32.46 27.35
C SER A 140 -14.65 -32.20 26.13
N GLU A 141 -13.40 -32.67 26.19
CA GLU A 141 -12.47 -32.58 25.05
C GLU A 141 -13.01 -33.27 23.79
N GLU A 142 -13.78 -34.35 23.94
CA GLU A 142 -14.40 -35.01 22.79
C GLU A 142 -15.49 -34.15 22.15
N GLN A 143 -16.30 -33.48 22.98
CA GLN A 143 -17.33 -32.57 22.50
C GLN A 143 -16.74 -31.37 21.78
N SER A 144 -15.63 -30.83 22.28
CA SER A 144 -15.04 -29.61 21.71
C SER A 144 -14.66 -29.75 20.23
N ARG A 145 -14.38 -30.97 19.77
CA ARG A 145 -14.11 -31.28 18.36
C ARG A 145 -15.26 -30.91 17.43
N TYR A 146 -16.50 -30.93 17.92
CA TYR A 146 -17.71 -30.62 17.14
C TYR A 146 -18.11 -29.14 17.17
N ILE A 147 -17.40 -28.29 17.92
CA ILE A 147 -17.72 -26.85 18.02
C ILE A 147 -17.59 -26.19 16.65
N ARG A 148 -16.58 -26.58 15.87
CA ARG A 148 -16.39 -26.10 14.51
C ARG A 148 -17.57 -26.45 13.61
N ASP A 149 -18.04 -27.69 13.67
CA ASP A 149 -19.18 -28.17 12.89
C ASP A 149 -20.47 -27.43 13.25
N PHE A 150 -20.64 -27.11 14.54
CA PHE A 150 -21.76 -26.30 15.01
C PHE A 150 -21.72 -24.89 14.43
N ILE A 151 -20.58 -24.19 14.51
CA ILE A 151 -20.42 -22.84 13.94
C ILE A 151 -20.65 -22.84 12.42
N GLN A 152 -20.08 -23.81 11.71
CA GLN A 152 -20.32 -23.98 10.28
C GLN A 152 -21.79 -24.22 9.96
N ASN A 153 -22.48 -25.01 10.80
CA ASN A 153 -23.90 -25.25 10.64
C ASN A 153 -24.73 -23.97 10.82
N LEU A 154 -24.40 -23.12 11.80
CA LEU A 154 -25.04 -21.81 11.98
C LEU A 154 -24.84 -20.93 10.75
N LEU A 155 -23.59 -20.79 10.29
CA LEU A 155 -23.25 -19.96 9.14
C LEU A 155 -23.94 -20.43 7.85
N ARG A 156 -24.01 -21.75 7.62
CA ARG A 156 -24.68 -22.33 6.44
C ARG A 156 -26.17 -22.04 6.39
N HIS A 157 -26.84 -21.94 7.55
CA HIS A 157 -28.28 -21.66 7.62
C HIS A 157 -28.59 -20.17 7.76
N GLY A 158 -27.57 -19.29 7.72
CA GLY A 158 -27.77 -17.85 7.89
C GLY A 158 -28.20 -17.47 9.31
N GLU A 159 -27.93 -18.31 10.31
CA GLU A 159 -28.28 -18.03 11.70
C GLU A 159 -27.37 -16.91 12.24
N PRO A 160 -27.92 -15.94 12.99
CA PRO A 160 -27.13 -14.84 13.52
C PRO A 160 -26.14 -15.33 14.57
N VAL A 161 -24.84 -15.20 14.29
CA VAL A 161 -23.76 -15.58 15.21
C VAL A 161 -23.38 -14.48 16.21
N ASP A 162 -23.86 -13.26 15.99
CA ASP A 162 -23.49 -12.07 16.77
C ASP A 162 -23.85 -12.12 18.25
N SER A 163 -24.87 -12.90 18.61
CA SER A 163 -25.34 -13.09 19.99
C SER A 163 -24.35 -13.91 20.83
N TYR A 164 -23.55 -14.77 20.18
CA TYR A 164 -22.55 -15.60 20.84
C TYR A 164 -21.24 -14.86 21.13
N PHE A 165 -21.02 -13.67 20.56
CA PHE A 165 -19.77 -12.94 20.74
C PHE A 165 -19.83 -11.97 21.92
N PHE A 166 -18.66 -11.58 22.44
CA PHE A 166 -18.56 -10.57 23.49
C PHE A 166 -18.89 -9.16 22.93
N PRO A 167 -19.83 -8.41 23.54
CA PRO A 167 -20.13 -7.04 23.16
C PRO A 167 -19.07 -6.12 23.76
N ILE A 168 -18.65 -5.08 23.04
CA ILE A 168 -17.67 -4.11 23.58
C ILE A 168 -18.17 -3.47 24.88
N SER A 169 -19.49 -3.24 25.01
CA SER A 169 -20.09 -2.64 26.20
C SER A 169 -19.92 -3.45 27.47
N SER A 170 -19.70 -4.77 27.39
CA SER A 170 -19.42 -5.59 28.57
C SER A 170 -17.94 -5.70 28.89
N MET A 171 -17.06 -5.41 27.92
CA MET A 171 -15.61 -5.50 28.08
C MET A 171 -14.97 -4.15 28.40
N LEU A 172 -15.49 -3.05 27.84
CA LEU A 172 -14.93 -1.71 27.96
C LEU A 172 -15.38 -1.03 29.27
N ILE A 173 -14.52 -1.07 30.27
CA ILE A 173 -14.74 -0.44 31.59
C ILE A 173 -14.68 1.08 31.47
N SER A 174 -13.62 1.58 30.82
CA SER A 174 -13.35 3.00 30.66
C SER A 174 -12.57 3.24 29.37
N CYS A 175 -12.83 4.35 28.71
CA CYS A 175 -12.09 4.82 27.56
C CYS A 175 -11.85 6.33 27.67
N LEU A 176 -10.59 6.75 27.54
CA LEU A 176 -10.20 8.15 27.44
C LEU A 176 -9.32 8.37 26.22
N TYR A 177 -9.70 9.29 25.35
CA TYR A 177 -8.88 9.76 24.25
C TYR A 177 -8.52 11.22 24.47
N ASN A 178 -7.23 11.51 24.66
CA ASN A 178 -6.75 12.85 25.02
C ASN A 178 -7.54 13.48 26.19
N GLY A 179 -7.83 12.67 27.22
CA GLY A 179 -8.59 13.07 28.41
C GLY A 179 -10.11 13.16 28.23
N GLN A 180 -10.63 13.05 27.00
CA GLN A 180 -12.08 13.02 26.73
C GLN A 180 -12.61 11.59 26.73
N ARG A 181 -13.78 11.38 27.35
CA ARG A 181 -14.42 10.05 27.36
C ARG A 181 -14.86 9.64 25.97
N CYS A 182 -14.41 8.48 25.50
CA CYS A 182 -14.88 7.88 24.26
C CYS A 182 -16.06 6.94 24.52
N GLN A 183 -16.89 6.71 23.49
CA GLN A 183 -18.10 5.89 23.57
C GLN A 183 -17.91 4.56 22.86
N THR A 184 -18.78 3.58 23.15
CA THR A 184 -18.79 2.29 22.43
C THR A 184 -19.01 2.46 20.93
N ASN A 185 -19.69 3.53 20.50
CA ASN A 185 -19.93 3.85 19.09
C ASN A 185 -18.70 4.40 18.36
N ASP A 186 -17.64 4.77 19.09
CA ASP A 186 -16.36 5.16 18.49
C ASP A 186 -15.55 3.95 17.99
N PHE A 187 -16.06 2.74 18.23
CA PHE A 187 -15.45 1.49 17.81
C PHE A 187 -16.28 0.82 16.72
N ILE A 188 -15.63 0.47 15.62
CA ILE A 188 -16.24 -0.22 14.49
C ILE A 188 -15.99 -1.72 14.65
N PRO A 189 -17.03 -2.57 14.60
CA PRO A 189 -16.84 -4.01 14.72
C PRO A 189 -16.23 -4.59 13.44
N PHE A 190 -15.33 -5.56 13.62
CA PHE A 190 -14.87 -6.45 12.55
C PHE A 190 -14.83 -7.89 13.08
N TYR A 191 -14.65 -8.86 12.19
CA TYR A 191 -14.67 -10.27 12.54
C TYR A 191 -13.30 -10.87 12.27
N SER A 192 -12.82 -11.63 13.24
CA SER A 192 -11.59 -12.42 13.20
C SER A 192 -11.96 -13.90 13.13
N SER A 193 -11.21 -14.67 12.36
CA SER A 193 -11.41 -16.11 12.25
C SER A 193 -11.07 -16.84 13.55
N SER A 194 -10.10 -16.31 14.30
CA SER A 194 -9.61 -16.91 15.55
C SER A 194 -10.26 -16.32 16.80
N PHE A 195 -10.64 -15.04 16.77
CA PHE A 195 -11.07 -14.29 17.95
C PHE A 195 -12.53 -13.79 17.89
N GLY A 196 -13.31 -14.17 16.87
CA GLY A 196 -14.72 -13.81 16.78
C GLY A 196 -14.92 -12.31 16.51
N ARG A 197 -15.85 -11.66 17.22
CA ARG A 197 -16.12 -10.23 17.01
C ARG A 197 -15.14 -9.35 17.79
N CYS A 198 -14.45 -8.51 17.03
CA CYS A 198 -13.45 -7.56 17.48
C CYS A 198 -13.88 -6.12 17.18
N TYR A 199 -13.13 -5.15 17.69
CA TYR A 199 -13.50 -3.74 17.65
C TYR A 199 -12.31 -2.85 17.35
N THR A 200 -12.46 -1.92 16.41
CA THR A 200 -11.42 -0.97 16.00
C THR A 200 -11.80 0.45 16.38
N PHE A 201 -11.01 1.08 17.23
CA PHE A 201 -11.07 2.52 17.48
C PHE A 201 -10.41 3.28 16.33
N ASN A 202 -11.01 4.41 15.94
CA ASN A 202 -10.45 5.34 14.94
C ASN A 202 -10.17 4.74 13.55
N ALA A 203 -10.94 3.73 13.12
CA ALA A 203 -10.95 3.33 11.72
C ALA A 203 -11.58 4.45 10.84
N LYS A 204 -11.09 4.61 9.62
CA LYS A 204 -11.60 5.62 8.68
C LYS A 204 -13.01 5.24 8.26
N MET A 205 -14.00 6.10 8.50
CA MET A 205 -15.42 5.76 8.24
C MET A 205 -15.83 5.94 6.78
N LYS A 206 -16.72 5.09 6.24
CA LYS A 206 -17.29 5.22 4.87
C LYS A 206 -18.26 6.40 4.72
N LEU A 207 -19.10 6.64 5.73
CA LEU A 207 -20.27 7.52 5.68
C LEU A 207 -20.30 8.42 6.91
N ASN A 208 -19.46 9.47 6.89
CA ASN A 208 -19.61 10.77 7.56
C ASN A 208 -18.27 11.50 7.43
N GLN A 209 -18.28 12.83 7.45
CA GLN A 209 -17.09 13.68 7.60
C GLN A 209 -16.37 13.50 8.95
N SER A 210 -16.48 12.35 9.61
CA SER A 210 -15.61 12.00 10.73
C SER A 210 -14.22 11.75 10.17
N SER A 211 -13.45 12.83 10.07
CA SER A 211 -12.02 12.78 9.83
C SER A 211 -11.39 11.86 10.87
N VAL A 212 -10.44 11.03 10.42
CA VAL A 212 -9.52 10.31 11.31
C VAL A 212 -9.07 11.26 12.42
N ARG A 213 -9.19 10.83 13.67
CA ARG A 213 -8.77 11.63 14.83
C ARG A 213 -7.26 11.83 14.77
N ASN A 214 -6.80 13.03 15.11
CA ASN A 214 -5.38 13.38 15.11
C ASN A 214 -4.81 13.43 16.52
N THR A 215 -3.50 13.19 16.66
CA THR A 215 -2.79 13.20 17.95
C THR A 215 -3.05 14.48 18.76
N THR A 216 -3.17 15.64 18.11
CA THR A 216 -3.39 16.93 18.79
C THR A 216 -4.85 17.27 19.10
N ASP A 217 -5.80 16.40 18.74
CA ASP A 217 -7.22 16.63 19.03
C ASP A 217 -7.43 16.86 20.53
N ASN A 218 -8.37 17.75 20.87
CA ASN A 218 -8.62 18.18 22.25
C ASN A 218 -7.40 18.80 22.97
N GLY A 219 -6.35 19.20 22.23
CA GLY A 219 -5.11 19.74 22.78
C GLY A 219 -4.22 18.71 23.48
N GLY A 220 -4.52 17.41 23.31
CA GLY A 220 -3.77 16.33 23.93
C GLY A 220 -2.53 15.90 23.14
N PRO A 221 -1.72 14.98 23.70
CA PRO A 221 -0.49 14.48 23.08
C PRO A 221 -0.70 13.26 22.16
N GLY A 222 -1.94 12.80 21.95
CA GLY A 222 -2.25 11.59 21.21
C GLY A 222 -2.13 10.36 22.10
N LYS A 223 -2.97 10.31 23.13
CA LYS A 223 -3.06 9.22 24.11
C LYS A 223 -4.46 8.59 24.09
N LEU A 224 -4.53 7.27 23.96
CA LEU A 224 -5.74 6.48 24.16
C LEU A 224 -5.53 5.56 25.36
N GLU A 225 -6.40 5.67 26.36
CA GLU A 225 -6.37 4.89 27.59
C GLU A 225 -7.61 4.01 27.61
N LEU A 226 -7.41 2.69 27.65
CA LEU A 226 -8.49 1.71 27.67
C LEU A 226 -8.36 0.84 28.90
N GLN A 227 -9.47 0.65 29.60
CA GLN A 227 -9.59 -0.32 30.68
C GLN A 227 -10.60 -1.37 30.25
N LEU A 228 -10.17 -2.63 30.30
CA LEU A 228 -10.88 -3.75 29.72
C LEU A 228 -11.07 -4.88 30.74
N TYR A 229 -12.13 -5.66 30.54
CA TYR A 229 -12.44 -6.85 31.33
C TYR A 229 -12.68 -8.04 30.40
N ALA A 230 -11.84 -9.07 30.53
CA ALA A 230 -11.79 -10.21 29.60
C ALA A 230 -12.96 -11.19 29.74
N HIS A 231 -13.60 -11.30 30.91
CA HIS A 231 -14.64 -12.32 31.20
C HIS A 231 -14.17 -13.77 30.94
N SER A 232 -12.97 -14.11 31.41
CA SER A 232 -12.36 -15.44 31.21
C SER A 232 -13.17 -16.60 31.77
N HIS A 233 -14.05 -16.37 32.74
CA HIS A 233 -14.99 -17.36 33.27
C HIS A 233 -16.08 -17.77 32.27
N GLN A 234 -16.26 -17.02 31.18
CA GLN A 234 -17.15 -17.33 30.06
C GLN A 234 -16.40 -17.88 28.84
N TYR A 235 -15.10 -18.19 28.96
CA TYR A 235 -14.37 -18.77 27.84
C TYR A 235 -14.83 -20.21 27.62
N ILE A 236 -14.99 -20.57 26.35
CA ILE A 236 -15.32 -21.94 25.98
C ILE A 236 -14.06 -22.81 26.14
N PRO A 237 -14.07 -23.85 27.01
CA PRO A 237 -12.95 -24.76 27.17
C PRO A 237 -12.56 -25.43 25.84
N TYR A 238 -11.27 -25.72 25.62
CA TYR A 238 -10.74 -26.41 24.43
C TYR A 238 -10.85 -25.68 23.08
N VAL A 239 -11.52 -24.52 23.02
CA VAL A 239 -11.56 -23.65 21.82
C VAL A 239 -10.43 -22.65 21.84
N VAL A 240 -10.20 -22.05 23.00
CA VAL A 240 -9.02 -21.26 23.27
C VAL A 240 -7.87 -22.25 23.41
N LYS A 241 -6.78 -22.12 22.62
CA LYS A 241 -5.55 -22.92 22.81
C LYS A 241 -5.26 -22.96 24.32
N ASP A 242 -5.40 -24.14 24.94
CA ASP A 242 -5.84 -24.44 26.33
C ASP A 242 -5.16 -23.75 27.53
N VAL A 243 -4.51 -22.60 27.36
CA VAL A 243 -3.66 -21.94 28.36
C VAL A 243 -3.86 -20.42 28.37
N SER A 244 -4.28 -19.82 27.26
CA SER A 244 -4.19 -18.36 27.10
C SER A 244 -5.46 -17.64 27.57
N VAL A 245 -5.30 -16.73 28.53
CA VAL A 245 -6.33 -15.78 28.95
C VAL A 245 -5.82 -14.37 28.66
N GLY A 246 -6.68 -13.51 28.15
CA GLY A 246 -6.33 -12.14 27.86
C GLY A 246 -7.12 -11.55 26.71
N MET A 247 -6.52 -10.56 26.06
CA MET A 247 -7.05 -9.90 24.88
C MET A 247 -5.92 -9.69 23.86
N MET A 248 -6.29 -9.51 22.60
CA MET A 248 -5.36 -9.14 21.54
C MET A 248 -5.54 -7.67 21.21
N ALA A 249 -4.45 -6.96 20.96
CA ALA A 249 -4.47 -5.59 20.47
C ALA A 249 -3.59 -5.43 19.22
N MET A 250 -3.98 -4.57 18.29
CA MET A 250 -3.19 -4.25 17.09
C MET A 250 -3.27 -2.75 16.83
N ILE A 251 -2.13 -2.12 16.56
CA ILE A 251 -2.03 -0.73 16.13
C ILE A 251 -1.72 -0.77 14.62
N HIS A 252 -2.57 -0.14 13.81
CA HIS A 252 -2.49 -0.26 12.36
C HIS A 252 -3.00 1.01 11.67
N ASP A 253 -2.87 1.08 10.34
CA ASP A 253 -3.35 2.23 9.56
C ASP A 253 -4.88 2.36 9.65
N ASN A 254 -5.39 3.59 9.57
CA ASN A 254 -6.82 3.86 9.69
C ASN A 254 -7.64 3.24 8.54
N THR A 255 -7.00 2.89 7.43
CA THR A 255 -7.63 2.22 6.28
C THR A 255 -7.29 0.73 6.17
N GLU A 256 -6.60 0.16 7.15
CA GLU A 256 -6.24 -1.26 7.13
C GLU A 256 -7.33 -2.11 7.80
N LEU A 257 -7.76 -3.18 7.13
CA LEU A 257 -8.56 -4.23 7.76
C LEU A 257 -7.60 -5.09 8.61
N PRO A 258 -7.76 -5.11 9.94
CA PRO A 258 -6.80 -5.71 10.85
C PRO A 258 -6.74 -7.24 10.73
N LEU A 259 -5.54 -7.76 10.44
CA LEU A 259 -5.20 -9.19 10.49
C LEU A 259 -4.55 -9.52 11.84
N ILE A 260 -5.36 -9.44 12.90
CA ILE A 260 -4.89 -9.52 14.29
C ILE A 260 -4.32 -10.89 14.67
N GLU A 261 -4.64 -11.94 13.92
CA GLU A 261 -4.06 -13.28 14.08
C GLU A 261 -2.57 -13.31 13.76
N VAL A 262 -2.12 -12.43 12.85
CA VAL A 262 -0.73 -12.39 12.36
C VAL A 262 0.08 -11.33 13.09
N ALA A 263 -0.48 -10.12 13.23
CA ALA A 263 0.24 -8.94 13.73
C ALA A 263 -0.20 -8.47 15.12
N GLY A 264 -1.10 -9.20 15.78
CA GLY A 264 -1.62 -8.82 17.09
C GLY A 264 -0.62 -9.00 18.25
N ILE A 265 -0.69 -8.07 19.20
CA ILE A 265 0.01 -8.09 20.48
C ILE A 265 -0.87 -8.77 21.52
N GLN A 266 -0.30 -9.74 22.24
CA GLN A 266 -0.98 -10.44 23.33
C GLN A 266 -0.94 -9.61 24.61
N LEU A 267 -2.10 -9.39 25.23
CA LEU A 267 -2.26 -8.66 26.48
C LEU A 267 -2.78 -9.60 27.57
N GLU A 268 -1.96 -9.86 28.58
CA GLU A 268 -2.30 -10.70 29.72
C GLU A 268 -3.08 -9.90 30.79
N PRO A 269 -4.05 -10.50 31.48
CA PRO A 269 -4.72 -9.85 32.60
C PRO A 269 -3.79 -9.58 33.78
N GLY A 270 -4.18 -8.65 34.64
CA GLY A 270 -3.42 -8.28 35.83
C GLY A 270 -2.34 -7.23 35.56
N ARG A 271 -2.38 -6.60 34.37
CA ARG A 271 -1.39 -5.62 33.95
C ARG A 271 -2.00 -4.40 33.26
N GLU A 272 -1.28 -3.30 33.37
CA GLU A 272 -1.46 -2.09 32.59
C GLU A 272 -0.29 -2.00 31.61
N TYR A 273 -0.60 -1.99 30.32
CA TYR A 273 0.35 -1.96 29.23
C TYR A 273 0.50 -0.54 28.70
N LYS A 274 1.74 -0.13 28.41
CA LYS A 274 2.02 1.06 27.62
C LYS A 274 2.56 0.64 26.26
N LEU A 275 1.79 0.91 25.22
CA LEU A 275 2.15 0.68 23.81
C LEU A 275 2.54 2.02 23.20
N SER A 276 3.85 2.25 23.07
CA SER A 276 4.39 3.45 22.45
C SER A 276 4.66 3.18 20.97
N TYR A 277 4.20 4.05 20.05
CA TYR A 277 4.36 3.82 18.61
C TYR A 277 5.18 4.91 17.91
N LYS A 278 5.86 4.52 16.83
CA LYS A 278 6.52 5.39 15.83
C LYS A 278 5.93 5.12 14.46
N LYS A 279 5.54 6.18 13.75
CA LYS A 279 4.96 6.08 12.41
C LYS A 279 6.04 6.01 11.34
N LYS A 280 5.89 5.06 10.41
CA LYS A 280 6.70 4.91 9.21
C LYS A 280 5.80 4.92 7.99
N ILE A 281 6.25 5.53 6.90
CA ILE A 281 5.54 5.57 5.63
C ILE A 281 6.47 5.01 4.56
N TYR A 282 5.96 4.08 3.77
CA TYR A 282 6.65 3.56 2.61
C TYR A 282 5.92 3.99 1.34
N GLN A 283 6.67 4.49 0.37
CA GLN A 283 6.18 4.93 -0.94
C GLN A 283 7.04 4.30 -2.02
N LEU A 284 6.42 3.45 -2.83
CA LEU A 284 7.05 2.76 -3.95
C LEU A 284 6.65 3.41 -5.27
N LEU A 285 7.55 3.34 -6.25
CA LEU A 285 7.22 3.74 -7.61
C LEU A 285 6.45 2.61 -8.29
N PRO A 286 5.33 2.91 -8.97
CA PRO A 286 4.62 1.89 -9.73
C PRO A 286 5.44 1.42 -10.94
N SER A 287 4.91 0.40 -11.62
CA SER A 287 5.46 -0.11 -12.87
C SER A 287 5.78 1.04 -13.85
N PRO A 288 6.96 1.05 -14.49
CA PRO A 288 7.91 -0.06 -14.66
C PRO A 288 9.00 -0.20 -13.57
N TYR A 289 9.02 0.65 -12.54
CA TYR A 289 10.09 0.66 -11.53
C TYR A 289 9.94 -0.43 -10.48
N SER A 290 8.72 -0.68 -10.02
CA SER A 290 8.43 -1.77 -9.09
C SER A 290 7.03 -2.31 -9.32
N ASP A 291 6.85 -3.56 -8.93
CA ASP A 291 5.55 -4.23 -8.96
C ASP A 291 4.78 -3.88 -7.69
N CYS A 292 3.92 -2.86 -7.78
CA CYS A 292 3.02 -2.45 -6.71
C CYS A 292 1.68 -1.98 -7.28
N THR A 293 0.63 -2.05 -6.46
CA THR A 293 -0.73 -1.61 -6.82
C THR A 293 -1.45 -0.99 -5.63
N ASN A 294 -2.26 0.02 -5.87
CA ASN A 294 -3.26 0.51 -4.91
C ASN A 294 -4.69 0.19 -5.38
N LYS A 295 -4.84 -0.58 -6.46
CA LYS A 295 -6.14 -0.95 -7.00
C LYS A 295 -6.75 -2.06 -6.14
N ILE A 296 -7.95 -1.83 -5.64
CA ILE A 296 -8.70 -2.81 -4.86
C ILE A 296 -9.43 -3.75 -5.85
N PRO A 297 -9.16 -5.07 -5.84
CA PRO A 297 -9.89 -6.03 -6.66
C PRO A 297 -11.37 -6.09 -6.28
N LEU A 298 -12.25 -6.43 -7.23
CA LEU A 298 -13.70 -6.50 -7.02
C LEU A 298 -14.08 -7.44 -5.86
N VAL A 299 -13.42 -8.62 -5.76
CA VAL A 299 -13.61 -9.58 -4.66
C VAL A 299 -13.34 -8.92 -3.30
N MET A 300 -12.25 -8.16 -3.20
CA MET A 300 -11.84 -7.48 -1.97
C MET A 300 -12.81 -6.36 -1.62
N GLN A 301 -13.29 -5.62 -2.62
CA GLN A 301 -14.32 -4.60 -2.41
C GLN A 301 -15.64 -5.22 -1.90
N ALA A 302 -16.03 -6.39 -2.42
CA ALA A 302 -17.19 -7.13 -1.95
C ALA A 302 -17.05 -7.52 -0.48
N MET A 303 -15.90 -8.08 -0.10
CA MET A 303 -15.57 -8.37 1.30
C MET A 303 -15.67 -7.10 2.16
N PHE A 304 -15.05 -6.00 1.75
CA PHE A 304 -15.11 -4.73 2.49
C PHE A 304 -16.51 -4.15 2.62
N ASN A 305 -17.43 -4.45 1.70
CA ASN A 305 -18.82 -4.02 1.78
C ASN A 305 -19.62 -4.77 2.85
N ARG A 306 -19.19 -5.97 3.25
CA ARG A 306 -19.78 -6.72 4.36
C ARG A 306 -19.45 -6.11 5.72
N TYR A 307 -18.30 -5.46 5.83
CA TYR A 307 -17.91 -4.69 7.01
C TYR A 307 -18.58 -3.33 6.96
N ALA A 308 -19.67 -3.20 7.70
CA ALA A 308 -20.34 -1.92 7.88
C ALA A 308 -19.42 -0.97 8.66
N GLY A 309 -19.19 0.23 8.12
CA GLY A 309 -18.66 1.36 8.88
C GLY A 309 -17.30 1.90 8.46
N ALA A 310 -16.37 1.10 7.91
CA ALA A 310 -15.00 1.53 7.62
C ALA A 310 -14.58 1.44 6.14
N ASP A 311 -13.78 2.39 5.67
CA ASP A 311 -13.22 2.51 4.32
C ASP A 311 -11.82 1.90 4.27
N TYR A 312 -11.72 0.70 3.70
CA TYR A 312 -10.49 -0.09 3.69
C TYR A 312 -9.71 0.05 2.38
N ALA A 313 -8.38 0.08 2.50
CA ALA A 313 -7.44 0.11 1.40
C ALA A 313 -6.99 -1.30 0.98
N TYR A 314 -6.28 -1.37 -0.14
CA TYR A 314 -5.70 -2.62 -0.63
C TYR A 314 -4.67 -3.18 0.36
N SER A 315 -4.72 -4.50 0.59
CA SER A 315 -3.71 -5.24 1.35
C SER A 315 -3.28 -6.47 0.57
N GLN A 316 -1.97 -6.64 0.43
CA GLN A 316 -1.39 -7.78 -0.28
C GLN A 316 -1.72 -9.11 0.42
N VAL A 317 -1.68 -9.13 1.76
CA VAL A 317 -1.99 -10.33 2.53
C VAL A 317 -3.45 -10.74 2.32
N LEU A 318 -4.37 -9.78 2.30
CA LEU A 318 -5.77 -10.04 1.96
C LEU A 318 -5.96 -10.51 0.52
N CYS A 319 -5.18 -9.96 -0.43
CA CYS A 319 -5.20 -10.42 -1.81
C CYS A 319 -4.82 -11.90 -1.91
N TYR A 320 -3.76 -12.33 -1.21
CA TYR A 320 -3.37 -13.75 -1.16
C TYR A 320 -4.46 -14.62 -0.53
N THR A 321 -5.08 -14.19 0.56
CA THR A 321 -6.20 -14.94 1.15
C THR A 321 -7.34 -15.11 0.14
N LEU A 322 -7.70 -14.05 -0.58
CA LEU A 322 -8.80 -14.05 -1.55
C LEU A 322 -8.50 -14.88 -2.82
N CYS A 323 -7.27 -14.83 -3.35
CA CYS A 323 -6.91 -15.65 -4.51
C CYS A 323 -6.92 -17.15 -4.17
N ILE A 324 -6.47 -17.52 -2.96
CA ILE A 324 -6.56 -18.90 -2.46
C ILE A 324 -8.01 -19.34 -2.35
N GLN A 325 -8.90 -18.49 -1.80
CA GLN A 325 -10.33 -18.80 -1.75
C GLN A 325 -10.94 -19.00 -3.14
N THR A 326 -10.55 -18.17 -4.10
CA THR A 326 -11.05 -18.23 -5.48
C THR A 326 -10.67 -19.55 -6.14
N TYR A 327 -9.42 -19.99 -5.99
CA TYR A 327 -8.98 -21.29 -6.50
C TYR A 327 -9.71 -22.47 -5.83
N VAL A 328 -9.83 -22.45 -4.49
CA VAL A 328 -10.55 -23.51 -3.76
C VAL A 328 -12.01 -23.58 -4.20
N TYR A 329 -12.65 -22.44 -4.46
CA TYR A 329 -13.99 -22.41 -5.00
C TYR A 329 -14.05 -22.97 -6.43
N ASP A 330 -13.10 -22.63 -7.30
CA ASP A 330 -13.10 -23.12 -8.66
C ASP A 330 -13.00 -24.66 -8.71
N GLU A 331 -12.19 -25.25 -7.84
CA GLU A 331 -12.01 -26.70 -7.75
C GLU A 331 -13.16 -27.41 -7.00
N CYS A 332 -13.60 -26.87 -5.85
CA CYS A 332 -14.48 -27.57 -4.90
C CYS A 332 -15.87 -26.95 -4.74
N LYS A 333 -16.15 -25.81 -5.39
CA LYS A 333 -17.42 -25.04 -5.30
C LYS A 333 -17.81 -24.64 -3.88
N CYS A 334 -16.82 -24.51 -3.00
CA CYS A 334 -16.98 -24.07 -1.63
C CYS A 334 -15.78 -23.20 -1.21
N VAL A 335 -15.93 -22.43 -0.13
CA VAL A 335 -14.87 -21.57 0.43
C VAL A 335 -14.43 -22.07 1.80
N SER A 336 -13.20 -21.74 2.18
CA SER A 336 -12.63 -22.14 3.46
C SER A 336 -13.49 -21.64 4.62
N PRO A 337 -13.86 -22.53 5.56
CA PRO A 337 -14.56 -22.12 6.78
C PRO A 337 -13.66 -21.36 7.75
N PHE A 338 -12.33 -21.38 7.56
CA PHE A 338 -11.38 -20.64 8.37
C PHE A 338 -11.27 -19.18 7.94
N GLU A 339 -11.70 -18.85 6.72
CA GLU A 339 -11.68 -17.50 6.16
C GLU A 339 -13.12 -17.05 5.88
N TRP A 340 -14.04 -17.29 6.81
CA TRP A 340 -15.48 -17.01 6.64
C TRP A 340 -15.79 -15.51 6.39
N ILE A 341 -14.81 -14.64 6.68
CA ILE A 341 -14.74 -13.24 6.28
C ILE A 341 -14.82 -13.06 4.75
N ALA A 342 -14.35 -14.05 4.00
CA ALA A 342 -14.20 -14.07 2.54
C ALA A 342 -15.25 -14.94 1.82
N GLN A 343 -16.48 -15.06 2.34
CA GLN A 343 -17.54 -15.82 1.64
C GLN A 343 -17.93 -15.24 0.28
N SER A 344 -17.56 -13.99 0.00
CA SER A 344 -17.72 -13.35 -1.31
C SER A 344 -16.60 -13.79 -2.25
N ILE A 345 -16.98 -14.36 -3.38
CA ILE A 345 -16.10 -14.80 -4.45
C ILE A 345 -16.47 -14.12 -5.77
N VAL A 346 -15.53 -14.07 -6.71
CA VAL A 346 -15.82 -13.71 -8.11
C VAL A 346 -15.68 -14.95 -8.96
N LEU A 347 -16.68 -15.21 -9.81
CA LEU A 347 -16.62 -16.37 -10.70
C LEU A 347 -15.60 -16.13 -11.81
N SER A 348 -14.73 -17.11 -12.05
CA SER A 348 -13.75 -17.08 -13.14
C SER A 348 -14.39 -16.73 -14.49
N GLY A 349 -13.87 -15.69 -15.14
CA GLY A 349 -14.36 -15.18 -16.43
C GLY A 349 -15.58 -14.26 -16.36
N THR A 350 -16.00 -13.83 -15.16
CA THR A 350 -17.09 -12.86 -14.98
C THR A 350 -16.76 -11.81 -13.94
N ASP A 351 -17.40 -10.64 -14.00
CA ASP A 351 -17.36 -9.63 -12.93
C ASP A 351 -18.49 -9.82 -11.90
N GLN A 352 -19.07 -11.03 -11.79
CA GLN A 352 -20.16 -11.31 -10.87
C GLN A 352 -19.65 -11.80 -9.52
N ILE A 353 -20.03 -11.09 -8.46
CA ILE A 353 -19.81 -11.50 -7.07
C ILE A 353 -20.90 -12.48 -6.66
N ARG A 354 -20.53 -13.61 -6.06
CA ARG A 354 -21.46 -14.54 -5.41
C ARG A 354 -21.03 -14.85 -3.99
N GLU A 355 -21.99 -15.19 -3.15
CA GLU A 355 -21.69 -15.83 -1.87
C GLU A 355 -21.58 -17.34 -2.07
N ALA A 356 -20.47 -17.91 -1.60
CA ALA A 356 -20.21 -19.33 -1.67
C ALA A 356 -20.52 -20.04 -0.35
N SER A 357 -20.95 -21.30 -0.45
CA SER A 357 -21.10 -22.16 0.72
C SER A 357 -19.75 -22.52 1.32
N LEU A 358 -19.70 -22.66 2.65
CA LEU A 358 -18.51 -23.11 3.36
C LEU A 358 -18.18 -24.58 3.04
N CYS A 359 -16.90 -24.89 2.86
CA CYS A 359 -16.39 -26.25 2.73
C CYS A 359 -16.48 -26.99 4.07
N ASN A 360 -16.71 -28.30 4.01
CA ASN A 360 -16.42 -29.17 5.15
C ASN A 360 -14.90 -29.38 5.23
N VAL A 361 -14.30 -29.18 6.40
CA VAL A 361 -12.84 -29.30 6.59
C VAL A 361 -12.33 -30.73 6.39
N THR A 362 -13.20 -31.73 6.55
CA THR A 362 -12.87 -33.14 6.31
C THR A 362 -13.09 -33.56 4.86
N ASP A 363 -13.59 -32.67 3.99
CA ASP A 363 -13.74 -32.97 2.58
C ASP A 363 -12.37 -33.14 1.92
N GLN A 364 -12.21 -34.28 1.24
CA GLN A 364 -11.00 -34.61 0.50
C GLN A 364 -10.69 -33.58 -0.59
N CYS A 365 -11.72 -33.01 -1.22
CA CYS A 365 -11.53 -31.97 -2.24
C CYS A 365 -10.85 -30.75 -1.63
N TYR A 366 -11.41 -30.21 -0.54
CA TYR A 366 -10.90 -29.03 0.14
C TYR A 366 -9.45 -29.21 0.63
N MET A 367 -9.17 -30.34 1.28
CA MET A 367 -7.80 -30.65 1.75
C MET A 367 -6.81 -30.72 0.58
N THR A 368 -7.20 -31.39 -0.51
CA THR A 368 -6.34 -31.55 -1.69
C THR A 368 -6.12 -30.22 -2.41
N ALA A 369 -7.16 -29.42 -2.60
CA ALA A 369 -7.07 -28.11 -3.25
C ALA A 369 -6.18 -27.16 -2.45
N THR A 370 -6.40 -27.03 -1.14
CA THR A 370 -5.61 -26.16 -0.26
C THR A 370 -4.13 -26.55 -0.24
N ALA A 371 -3.83 -27.86 -0.24
CA ALA A 371 -2.46 -28.34 -0.33
C ALA A 371 -1.84 -28.09 -1.73
N ARG A 372 -2.61 -28.23 -2.81
CA ARG A 372 -2.11 -28.04 -4.18
C ARG A 372 -1.70 -26.60 -4.47
N ILE A 373 -2.54 -25.61 -4.12
CA ILE A 373 -2.22 -24.20 -4.39
C ILE A 373 -0.98 -23.72 -3.64
N THR A 374 -0.74 -24.27 -2.45
CA THR A 374 0.44 -23.91 -1.62
C THR A 374 1.71 -24.64 -2.03
N THR A 375 1.61 -25.74 -2.78
CA THR A 375 2.77 -26.57 -3.19
C THR A 375 3.11 -26.49 -4.67
N THR A 376 2.23 -25.94 -5.50
CA THR A 376 2.38 -25.93 -6.97
C THR A 376 2.52 -24.51 -7.51
N ASP A 377 3.73 -24.13 -7.90
CA ASP A 377 4.04 -22.76 -8.37
C ASP A 377 3.23 -22.34 -9.60
N SER A 378 2.91 -23.26 -10.52
CA SER A 378 2.13 -22.92 -11.71
C SER A 378 0.70 -22.50 -11.37
N ILE A 379 0.08 -23.15 -10.39
CA ILE A 379 -1.26 -22.80 -9.89
C ILE A 379 -1.19 -21.47 -9.15
N TRP A 380 -0.18 -21.29 -8.28
CA TRP A 380 0.04 -20.03 -7.59
C TRP A 380 0.17 -18.86 -8.56
N ASN A 381 1.03 -18.99 -9.57
CA ASN A 381 1.25 -17.94 -10.57
C ASN A 381 0.01 -17.70 -11.45
N GLN A 382 -0.84 -18.70 -11.65
CA GLN A 382 -2.09 -18.54 -12.41
C GLN A 382 -3.14 -17.72 -11.63
N PHE A 383 -3.27 -17.94 -10.32
CA PHE A 383 -4.35 -17.34 -9.52
C PHE A 383 -3.94 -16.13 -8.67
N CYS A 384 -2.67 -16.06 -8.26
CA CYS A 384 -2.19 -15.12 -7.25
C CYS A 384 -1.06 -14.18 -7.74
N SER A 385 -0.69 -14.23 -9.02
CA SER A 385 0.38 -13.38 -9.59
C SER A 385 0.03 -11.90 -9.59
N ASP A 386 -1.25 -11.54 -9.65
CA ASP A 386 -1.72 -10.15 -9.63
C ASP A 386 -1.69 -9.51 -8.22
N CYS A 387 -1.36 -10.28 -7.17
CA CYS A 387 -1.26 -9.79 -5.79
C CYS A 387 0.09 -9.13 -5.50
N SER A 388 0.35 -7.99 -6.15
CA SER A 388 1.52 -7.16 -5.87
C SER A 388 1.38 -6.39 -4.56
N GLN A 389 2.49 -5.86 -4.04
CA GLN A 389 2.48 -5.10 -2.78
C GLN A 389 1.77 -3.74 -2.95
N ALA A 390 1.35 -3.13 -1.84
CA ALA A 390 0.77 -1.79 -1.90
C ALA A 390 1.83 -0.73 -2.25
N CYS A 391 1.51 0.23 -3.11
CA CYS A 391 2.47 1.29 -3.48
C CYS A 391 2.65 2.33 -2.36
N SER A 392 1.67 2.46 -1.46
CA SER A 392 1.80 3.29 -0.27
C SER A 392 1.30 2.53 0.94
N THR A 393 2.15 2.42 1.96
CA THR A 393 1.80 1.79 3.23
C THR A 393 2.20 2.68 4.40
N VAL A 394 1.41 2.61 5.46
CA VAL A 394 1.70 3.25 6.75
C VAL A 394 1.88 2.12 7.75
N ASP A 395 3.02 2.12 8.43
CA ASP A 395 3.39 1.11 9.40
C ASP A 395 3.72 1.76 10.75
N PHE A 396 3.57 1.00 11.83
CA PHE A 396 3.80 1.45 13.19
C PHE A 396 4.79 0.52 13.89
N THR A 397 5.95 1.06 14.24
CA THR A 397 6.89 0.35 15.12
C THR A 397 6.45 0.54 16.56
N ILE A 398 6.18 -0.57 17.26
CA ILE A 398 5.59 -0.56 18.61
C ILE A 398 6.64 -0.97 19.64
N THR A 399 6.72 -0.21 20.73
CA THR A 399 7.50 -0.52 21.93
C THR A 399 6.55 -0.75 23.10
N THR A 400 6.68 -1.90 23.75
CA THR A 400 5.76 -2.35 24.81
C THR A 400 6.46 -2.32 26.17
N SER A 401 5.77 -1.79 27.18
CA SER A 401 6.09 -2.02 28.60
C SER A 401 4.83 -2.31 29.40
N ALA A 402 4.97 -2.88 30.59
CA ALA A 402 3.83 -3.24 31.43
C ALA A 402 4.14 -3.09 32.92
N VAL A 403 3.11 -2.79 33.71
CA VAL A 403 3.14 -2.74 35.17
C VAL A 403 1.94 -3.49 35.74
N SER A 404 2.02 -3.96 36.99
CA SER A 404 0.92 -4.66 37.65
C SER A 404 -0.29 -3.75 37.89
N ALA A 405 -1.49 -4.24 37.56
CA ALA A 405 -2.75 -3.54 37.75
C ALA A 405 -3.91 -4.55 37.97
N PRO A 406 -5.06 -4.18 38.56
CA PRO A 406 -5.40 -2.87 39.11
C PRO A 406 -4.86 -2.69 40.54
N SER A 407 -4.86 -1.45 41.03
CA SER A 407 -4.61 -1.19 42.45
C SER A 407 -5.76 -1.74 43.31
N THR A 408 -5.45 -2.18 44.53
CA THR A 408 -6.44 -2.75 45.47
C THR A 408 -7.61 -1.81 45.74
N THR A 409 -7.35 -0.49 45.77
CA THR A 409 -8.37 0.56 45.95
C THR A 409 -9.31 0.70 44.76
N TYR A 410 -8.89 0.32 43.54
CA TYR A 410 -9.70 0.46 42.33
C TYR A 410 -10.60 -0.75 42.05
N VAL A 411 -10.28 -1.92 42.62
CA VAL A 411 -11.05 -3.17 42.47
C VAL A 411 -12.57 -2.99 42.72
N PRO A 412 -13.04 -2.26 43.75
CA PRO A 412 -14.47 -2.05 43.97
C PRO A 412 -15.18 -1.24 42.86
N VAL A 413 -14.46 -0.41 42.11
CA VAL A 413 -15.01 0.33 40.96
C VAL A 413 -15.26 -0.63 39.81
N ILE A 414 -14.28 -1.50 39.53
CA ILE A 414 -14.38 -2.54 38.49
C ILE A 414 -15.54 -3.50 38.81
N LYS A 415 -15.69 -3.89 40.08
CA LYS A 415 -16.81 -4.73 40.53
C LYS A 415 -18.17 -4.18 40.08
N LYS A 416 -18.42 -2.88 40.28
CA LYS A 416 -19.69 -2.22 39.90
C LYS A 416 -19.94 -2.28 38.38
N PHE A 417 -18.89 -2.23 37.57
CA PHE A 417 -18.99 -2.39 36.13
C PHE A 417 -19.35 -3.84 35.76
N VAL A 418 -18.61 -4.81 36.31
CA VAL A 418 -18.81 -6.23 36.02
C VAL A 418 -20.23 -6.69 36.37
N GLU A 419 -20.75 -6.25 37.52
CA GLU A 419 -22.13 -6.56 37.97
C GLU A 419 -23.22 -5.94 37.08
N LYS A 420 -22.90 -4.91 36.29
CA LYS A 420 -23.80 -4.25 35.34
C LYS A 420 -23.60 -4.69 33.89
N SER A 421 -22.60 -5.54 33.62
CA SER A 421 -22.20 -5.91 32.26
C SER A 421 -23.22 -6.76 31.49
N GLY A 422 -24.20 -7.35 32.20
CA GLY A 422 -25.20 -8.24 31.62
C GLY A 422 -24.68 -9.65 31.27
N ILE A 423 -23.44 -9.97 31.64
CA ILE A 423 -22.84 -11.30 31.48
C ILE A 423 -23.02 -12.11 32.77
N ILE A 424 -23.29 -13.42 32.64
CA ILE A 424 -23.43 -14.32 33.80
C ILE A 424 -22.14 -14.33 34.62
N LEU A 425 -22.28 -14.05 35.92
CA LEU A 425 -21.17 -14.01 36.88
C LEU A 425 -20.77 -15.41 37.36
N PRO A 426 -19.53 -15.59 37.86
CA PRO A 426 -19.12 -16.84 38.50
C PRO A 426 -20.03 -17.24 39.68
N LYS A 427 -20.29 -18.54 39.87
CA LYS A 427 -21.21 -19.06 40.90
C LYS A 427 -20.94 -18.53 42.33
N ASN A 428 -19.68 -18.28 42.69
CA ASN A 428 -19.25 -17.81 44.01
C ASN A 428 -18.80 -16.33 44.03
N TRP A 429 -19.24 -15.53 43.04
CA TRP A 429 -18.79 -14.13 42.85
C TRP A 429 -18.79 -13.29 44.13
N SER A 430 -19.83 -13.41 44.96
CA SER A 430 -19.97 -12.65 46.22
C SER A 430 -18.75 -12.73 47.14
N ASN A 431 -18.04 -13.86 47.13
CA ASN A 431 -16.89 -14.12 47.99
C ASN A 431 -15.54 -14.09 47.24
N THR A 432 -15.55 -14.21 45.90
CA THR A 432 -14.32 -14.38 45.10
C THR A 432 -13.98 -13.18 44.22
N TRP A 433 -14.83 -12.16 44.12
CA TRP A 433 -14.63 -11.02 43.20
C TRP A 433 -13.27 -10.32 43.38
N GLN A 434 -12.73 -10.23 44.60
CA GLN A 434 -11.44 -9.57 44.85
C GLN A 434 -10.28 -10.30 44.16
N SER A 435 -10.32 -11.63 44.08
CA SER A 435 -9.28 -12.43 43.43
C SER A 435 -9.57 -12.68 41.95
N GLU A 436 -10.83 -12.60 41.54
CA GLU A 436 -11.24 -12.79 40.14
C GLU A 436 -11.03 -11.55 39.26
N ILE A 437 -11.18 -10.34 39.81
CA ILE A 437 -11.01 -9.11 39.03
C ILE A 437 -9.59 -8.97 38.45
N PRO A 438 -8.50 -9.14 39.22
CA PRO A 438 -7.15 -9.06 38.66
C PRO A 438 -6.85 -10.09 37.58
N LYS A 439 -7.51 -11.26 37.59
CA LYS A 439 -7.35 -12.30 36.56
C LYS A 439 -8.04 -11.96 35.23
N ASN A 440 -8.81 -10.88 35.19
CA ASN A 440 -9.64 -10.50 34.04
C ASN A 440 -9.47 -9.06 33.61
N TYR A 441 -9.06 -8.20 34.54
CA TYR A 441 -8.79 -6.79 34.29
C TYR A 441 -7.47 -6.63 33.53
N LEU A 442 -7.49 -5.78 32.51
CA LEU A 442 -6.27 -5.25 31.90
C LEU A 442 -6.50 -3.80 31.49
N ALA A 443 -5.41 -3.04 31.43
CA ALA A 443 -5.43 -1.68 30.89
C ALA A 443 -4.39 -1.55 29.79
N VAL A 444 -4.67 -0.70 28.81
CA VAL A 444 -3.75 -0.42 27.71
C VAL A 444 -3.75 1.07 27.36
N ASP A 445 -2.57 1.64 27.40
CA ASP A 445 -2.25 3.02 27.07
C ASP A 445 -1.50 3.06 25.75
N ILE A 446 -2.14 3.59 24.71
CA ILE A 446 -1.53 3.78 23.40
C ILE A 446 -1.05 5.23 23.30
N VAL A 447 0.25 5.42 23.09
CA VAL A 447 0.89 6.74 23.15
C VAL A 447 1.78 6.96 21.93
N CYS A 448 1.71 8.15 21.33
CA CYS A 448 2.68 8.58 20.33
C CYS A 448 4.05 8.81 20.98
N GLU A 449 5.08 8.05 20.61
CA GLU A 449 6.42 8.23 21.17
C GLU A 449 7.10 9.50 20.65
N THR A 450 6.88 9.82 19.37
CA THR A 450 7.49 10.96 18.70
C THR A 450 6.63 11.47 17.55
N THR A 451 6.64 12.79 17.36
CA THR A 451 6.03 13.47 16.20
C THR A 451 6.88 13.37 14.93
N ARG A 452 8.04 12.70 15.00
CA ARG A 452 8.87 12.40 13.83
C ARG A 452 8.30 11.21 13.05
N VAL A 453 7.94 11.42 11.80
CA VAL A 453 7.58 10.40 10.82
C VAL A 453 8.80 10.06 9.97
N GLU A 454 9.08 8.76 9.83
CA GLU A 454 10.11 8.27 8.92
C GLU A 454 9.46 7.91 7.59
N THR A 455 9.82 8.59 6.52
CA THR A 455 9.27 8.31 5.18
C THR A 455 10.36 7.71 4.30
N TYR A 456 10.11 6.52 3.79
CA TYR A 456 10.94 5.77 2.86
C TYR A 456 10.32 5.92 1.47
N THR A 457 10.93 6.74 0.62
CA THR A 457 10.45 6.97 -0.74
C THR A 457 11.41 6.31 -1.72
N GLN A 458 10.86 5.50 -2.62
CA GLN A 458 11.59 4.96 -3.75
C GLN A 458 11.62 6.00 -4.85
N ASP A 459 12.82 6.37 -5.29
CA ASP A 459 13.06 7.34 -6.35
C ASP A 459 13.77 6.66 -7.53
N ALA A 460 13.57 7.17 -8.74
CA ALA A 460 14.34 6.72 -9.90
C ALA A 460 15.80 7.14 -9.71
N SER A 461 16.74 6.19 -9.77
CA SER A 461 18.17 6.50 -9.66
C SER A 461 18.68 7.34 -10.82
N ILE A 462 18.04 7.21 -11.98
CA ILE A 462 18.30 8.03 -13.17
C ILE A 462 16.96 8.64 -13.59
N SER A 463 16.79 9.93 -13.33
CA SER A 463 15.61 10.67 -13.79
C SER A 463 15.72 10.98 -15.29
N GLY A 464 14.60 11.38 -15.92
CA GLY A 464 14.64 11.84 -17.31
C GLY A 464 15.53 13.08 -17.52
N VAL A 465 15.68 13.91 -16.47
CA VAL A 465 16.59 15.07 -16.49
C VAL A 465 18.05 14.62 -16.43
N ASP A 466 18.36 13.62 -15.61
CA ASP A 466 19.71 13.05 -15.52
C ASP A 466 20.11 12.40 -16.83
N LEU A 467 19.18 11.68 -17.49
CA LEU A 467 19.41 11.11 -18.81
C LEU A 467 19.79 12.21 -19.83
N LEU A 468 18.98 13.28 -19.91
CA LEU A 468 19.24 14.38 -20.84
C LEU A 468 20.57 15.08 -20.54
N SER A 469 20.85 15.34 -19.26
CA SER A 469 22.09 15.96 -18.78
C SER A 469 23.31 15.11 -19.14
N ASN A 470 23.26 13.80 -18.90
CA ASN A 470 24.36 12.88 -19.17
C ASN A 470 24.58 12.66 -20.68
N VAL A 471 23.50 12.55 -21.48
CA VAL A 471 23.61 12.50 -22.95
C VAL A 471 24.29 13.78 -23.47
N GLY A 472 23.82 14.95 -23.02
CA GLY A 472 24.43 16.24 -23.37
C GLY A 472 25.89 16.34 -22.94
N GLY A 473 26.22 15.83 -21.75
CA GLY A 473 27.59 15.75 -21.24
C GLY A 473 28.50 14.90 -22.13
N HIS A 474 28.05 13.71 -22.54
CA HIS A 474 28.82 12.84 -23.44
C HIS A 474 28.97 13.45 -24.84
N THR A 475 27.91 14.01 -25.43
CA THR A 475 27.98 14.64 -26.76
C THR A 475 28.89 15.87 -26.76
N GLY A 476 28.85 16.66 -25.68
CA GLY A 476 29.71 17.82 -25.48
C GLY A 476 31.17 17.44 -25.24
N LEU A 477 31.44 16.44 -24.40
CA LEU A 477 32.81 16.04 -24.06
C LEU A 477 33.57 15.41 -25.24
N TRP A 478 32.94 14.50 -25.99
CA TRP A 478 33.63 13.69 -27.01
C TRP A 478 33.69 14.33 -28.39
N ILE A 479 32.63 15.03 -28.83
CA ILE A 479 32.53 15.62 -30.17
C ILE A 479 32.38 17.16 -30.10
N GLY A 480 32.02 17.69 -28.93
CA GLY A 480 31.68 19.10 -28.75
C GLY A 480 30.36 19.50 -29.41
N ILE A 481 29.42 18.56 -29.50
CA ILE A 481 28.07 18.87 -29.93
C ILE A 481 27.32 19.46 -28.73
N SER A 482 26.87 20.71 -28.91
CA SER A 482 25.98 21.40 -27.99
C SER A 482 24.61 21.63 -28.63
N PHE A 483 23.68 22.19 -27.86
CA PHE A 483 22.38 22.60 -28.41
C PHE A 483 22.52 23.61 -29.56
N LEU A 484 23.51 24.52 -29.49
CA LEU A 484 23.81 25.45 -30.58
C LEU A 484 24.30 24.73 -31.83
N SER A 485 25.11 23.68 -31.68
CA SER A 485 25.58 22.86 -32.81
C SER A 485 24.41 22.16 -33.52
N ILE A 486 23.37 21.76 -32.79
CA ILE A 486 22.13 21.23 -33.37
C ILE A 486 21.39 22.32 -34.14
N MET A 487 21.30 23.54 -33.59
CA MET A 487 20.68 24.66 -34.28
C MET A 487 21.42 25.04 -35.58
N GLU A 488 22.75 24.99 -35.59
CA GLU A 488 23.56 25.16 -36.81
C GLU A 488 23.23 24.08 -37.85
N LEU A 489 23.06 22.83 -37.44
CA LEU A 489 22.69 21.73 -38.32
C LEU A 489 21.28 21.93 -38.90
N VAL A 490 20.33 22.35 -38.08
CA VAL A 490 18.95 22.67 -38.50
C VAL A 490 18.96 23.84 -39.49
N GLU A 491 19.75 24.88 -39.24
CA GLU A 491 19.92 26.00 -40.18
C GLU A 491 20.48 25.52 -41.52
N MET A 492 21.51 24.67 -41.50
CA MET A 492 22.08 24.08 -42.72
C MET A 492 21.02 23.26 -43.47
N LEU A 493 20.29 22.38 -42.79
CA LEU A 493 19.22 21.58 -43.39
C LEU A 493 18.12 22.45 -43.99
N TYR A 494 17.70 23.51 -43.29
CA TYR A 494 16.73 24.49 -43.81
C TYR A 494 17.23 25.18 -45.08
N ARG A 495 18.49 25.66 -45.08
CA ARG A 495 19.12 26.26 -46.27
C ARG A 495 19.20 25.27 -47.44
N LEU A 496 19.49 23.99 -47.18
CA LEU A 496 19.51 22.93 -48.19
C LEU A 496 18.12 22.65 -48.77
N ILE A 497 17.09 22.50 -47.92
CA ILE A 497 15.70 22.25 -48.35
C ILE A 497 15.20 23.43 -49.18
N ARG A 498 15.46 24.67 -48.75
CA ARG A 498 15.10 25.87 -49.50
C ARG A 498 15.79 25.93 -50.88
N TYR A 499 17.05 25.52 -50.95
CA TYR A 499 17.79 25.40 -52.22
C TYR A 499 17.19 24.32 -53.13
N ASP A 500 16.95 23.12 -52.59
CA ASP A 500 16.41 22.00 -53.36
C ASP A 500 14.98 22.32 -53.86
N TYR A 501 14.14 22.96 -53.04
CA TYR A 501 12.81 23.46 -53.43
C TYR A 501 12.88 24.49 -54.57
N TYR A 502 13.80 25.45 -54.50
CA TYR A 502 13.99 26.45 -55.56
C TYR A 502 14.34 25.80 -56.90
N ILE A 503 15.29 24.86 -56.90
CA ILE A 503 15.65 24.11 -58.12
C ILE A 503 14.46 23.33 -58.66
N LEU A 504 13.68 22.68 -57.79
CA LEU A 504 12.50 21.93 -58.21
C LEU A 504 11.46 22.85 -58.87
N LYS A 505 11.19 24.01 -58.25
CA LYS A 505 10.28 25.03 -58.77
C LYS A 505 10.75 25.56 -60.13
N GLU A 506 12.04 25.80 -60.30
CA GLU A 506 12.58 26.30 -61.57
C GLU A 506 12.56 25.23 -62.67
N LYS A 507 12.79 23.94 -62.34
CA LYS A 507 12.59 22.83 -63.28
C LYS A 507 11.14 22.68 -63.72
N ILE A 508 10.18 22.79 -62.80
CA ILE A 508 8.74 22.74 -63.12
C ILE A 508 8.36 23.94 -64.00
N ARG A 509 8.85 25.14 -63.68
CA ARG A 509 8.58 26.34 -64.48
C ARG A 509 9.12 26.22 -65.91
N ARG A 510 10.31 25.64 -66.10
CA ARG A 510 10.88 25.36 -67.43
C ARG A 510 10.07 24.31 -68.19
N ARG A 511 9.65 23.21 -67.55
CA ARG A 511 8.78 22.20 -68.18
C ARG A 511 7.43 22.77 -68.61
N ASN A 512 6.83 23.65 -67.82
CA ASN A 512 5.57 24.30 -68.17
C ASN A 512 5.74 25.33 -69.30
N GLN A 513 6.93 25.91 -69.47
CA GLN A 513 7.27 26.79 -70.61
C GLN A 513 7.62 26.01 -71.89
N GLU A 514 8.05 24.76 -71.78
CA GLU A 514 8.29 23.86 -72.93
C GLU A 514 7.01 23.17 -73.43
N GLN A 515 5.91 23.23 -72.66
CA GLN A 515 4.60 22.65 -73.00
C GLN A 515 3.54 23.69 -73.41
N SER A 516 3.84 25.00 -73.33
CA SER A 516 3.03 26.09 -73.90
C SER A 516 3.65 26.59 -75.18
#